data_AF-A0A932RJU4-F1
#
_entry.id   AF-A0A932RJU4-F1
#
_cell.length_a   1.000
_cell.length_b   1.000
_cell.length_c   1.000
_cell.angle_alpha   90.00
_cell.angle_beta   90.00
_cell.angle_gamma   90.00
#
_symmetry.space_group_name_H-M   'P 1'
#
loop_
_entity.id
_entity.type
_entity.pdbx_description
1 polymer ?
#
loop_
_entity_poly.entity_id
_entity_poly.type
_entity_poly.pdbx_seq_one_letter_code
_entity_poly.pdbx_strand_id
1 'polypeptide(L)'
;MIPTGSSNPTLGITHTGGSTPSFPNLVMGIFVPSQTPSAAGLNFTVNFGSTSVNAALFSSTVWNSGKLFQNYLNIPLAGGGPPAPLSAFLTGTTILQPNTMGYNVYLANLGNVTFPTSSQFTFGLNNFNGFPMGTVFYPWATNAGRTLVLESTPQSSAAVVDTPPTTPVPEPGTLALFGTGLLGLAGLVRRRVRK
;
A
#
# COMPACT_ATOMS: atom_id res chain seq x y z
N MET A 1 -2.46 2.28 -0.62
CA MET A 1 -1.71 1.29 0.17
C MET A 1 -2.43 1.05 1.50
N ILE A 2 -2.42 -0.19 1.99
CA ILE A 2 -2.94 -0.52 3.32
C ILE A 2 -1.75 -0.98 4.16
N PRO A 3 -1.56 -0.47 5.39
CA PRO A 3 -0.64 -1.06 6.34
C PRO A 3 -1.01 -2.52 6.60
N THR A 4 -0.03 -3.41 6.61
CA THR A 4 -0.29 -4.85 6.66
C THR A 4 -0.80 -5.28 8.04
N GLY A 5 -1.91 -6.03 8.06
CA GLY A 5 -2.45 -6.67 9.27
C GLY A 5 -1.81 -8.02 9.57
N SER A 6 -1.11 -8.60 8.59
CA SER A 6 -0.37 -9.85 8.69
C SER A 6 1.13 -9.59 8.72
N SER A 7 1.88 -10.41 9.46
CA SER A 7 3.33 -10.39 9.44
C SER A 7 3.93 -10.95 8.15
N ASN A 8 3.20 -11.74 7.37
CA ASN A 8 3.67 -12.31 6.11
C ASN A 8 2.68 -12.00 4.97
N PRO A 9 2.64 -10.75 4.48
CA PRO A 9 1.68 -10.32 3.47
C PRO A 9 2.06 -10.83 2.08
N THR A 10 1.08 -11.26 1.29
CA THR A 10 1.25 -11.43 -0.16
C THR A 10 0.95 -10.10 -0.84
N LEU A 11 1.93 -9.59 -1.58
CA LEU A 11 1.85 -8.25 -2.17
C LEU A 11 1.64 -8.38 -3.66
N GLY A 12 0.70 -7.61 -4.18
CA GLY A 12 0.53 -7.49 -5.61
C GLY A 12 0.12 -6.09 -6.01
N ILE A 13 0.57 -5.69 -7.19
CA ILE A 13 0.19 -4.41 -7.81
C ILE A 13 -0.48 -4.67 -9.13
N THR A 14 -1.43 -3.81 -9.46
CA THR A 14 -2.09 -3.83 -10.76
C THR A 14 -1.70 -2.57 -11.52
N HIS A 15 -1.24 -2.73 -12.76
CA HIS A 15 -0.99 -1.61 -13.65
C HIS A 15 -2.17 -1.48 -14.63
N THR A 16 -2.83 -0.33 -14.60
CA THR A 16 -3.94 0.01 -15.51
C THR A 16 -3.45 1.05 -16.51
N GLY A 17 -2.78 0.60 -17.56
CA GLY A 17 -2.35 1.41 -18.69
C GLY A 17 -2.07 0.50 -19.89
N GLY A 18 -2.71 0.77 -21.02
CA GLY A 18 -2.56 -0.03 -22.24
C GLY A 18 -1.18 0.14 -22.87
N SER A 19 -0.59 -0.97 -23.32
CA SER A 19 0.82 -1.22 -23.66
C SER A 19 1.71 -1.57 -22.46
N THR A 20 2.62 -2.53 -22.62
CA THR A 20 3.57 -2.97 -21.60
C THR A 20 4.52 -1.82 -21.26
N PRO A 21 4.36 -1.12 -20.13
CA PRO A 21 5.34 -0.10 -19.78
C PRO A 21 6.66 -0.79 -19.44
N SER A 22 7.72 -0.43 -20.17
CA SER A 22 9.08 -0.71 -19.72
C SER A 22 9.47 0.46 -18.83
N PHE A 23 9.59 0.23 -17.53
CA PHE A 23 10.15 1.24 -16.65
C PHE A 23 11.63 1.02 -16.53
N PRO A 24 12.45 2.05 -16.75
CA PRO A 24 13.89 1.89 -16.70
C PRO A 24 14.38 1.52 -15.29
N ASN A 25 13.58 1.79 -14.24
CA ASN A 25 13.89 1.34 -12.90
C ASN A 25 12.64 1.22 -12.00
N LEU A 26 12.39 0.05 -11.40
CA LEU A 26 11.36 -0.17 -10.38
C LEU A 26 11.98 -0.26 -8.99
N VAL A 27 11.39 0.44 -8.02
CA VAL A 27 11.80 0.42 -6.62
C VAL A 27 10.61 0.00 -5.76
N MET A 28 10.82 -0.94 -4.84
CA MET A 28 9.90 -1.23 -3.75
C MET A 28 10.38 -0.53 -2.49
N GLY A 29 9.59 0.40 -1.96
CA GLY A 29 9.76 0.91 -0.61
C GLY A 29 8.99 0.08 0.40
N ILE A 30 9.66 -0.26 1.49
CA ILE A 30 9.08 -0.97 2.63
C ILE A 30 9.26 -0.09 3.86
N PHE A 31 8.14 0.36 4.43
CA PHE A 31 8.10 1.33 5.51
C PHE A 31 7.70 0.62 6.79
N VAL A 32 8.68 0.37 7.64
CA VAL A 32 8.53 -0.40 8.87
C VAL A 32 8.32 0.57 10.03
N PRO A 33 7.25 0.43 10.83
CA PRO A 33 6.94 1.35 11.93
C PRO A 33 8.11 1.51 12.91
N SER A 34 8.42 2.75 13.27
CA SER A 34 9.64 3.09 14.02
C SER A 34 9.70 2.56 15.45
N GLN A 35 8.57 2.20 16.05
CA GLN A 35 8.49 1.75 17.44
C GLN A 35 8.65 0.24 17.62
N THR A 36 8.95 -0.49 16.54
CA THR A 36 9.08 -1.94 16.62
C THR A 36 10.53 -2.30 16.94
N PRO A 37 10.79 -3.12 17.99
CA PRO A 37 12.16 -3.44 18.43
C PRO A 37 13.05 -4.05 17.34
N SER A 38 12.45 -4.64 16.31
CA SER A 38 13.11 -5.26 15.16
C SER A 38 13.17 -4.36 13.92
N ALA A 39 12.76 -3.09 14.00
CA ALA A 39 12.65 -2.21 12.83
C ALA A 39 14.00 -1.83 12.22
N ALA A 40 15.06 -1.82 13.02
CA ALA A 40 16.42 -1.51 12.60
C ALA A 40 17.21 -2.81 12.43
N GLY A 41 17.54 -3.17 11.18
CA GLY A 41 18.32 -4.37 10.88
C GLY A 41 17.54 -5.52 10.25
N LEU A 42 16.34 -5.27 9.70
CA LEU A 42 15.70 -6.26 8.85
C LEU A 42 16.54 -6.49 7.59
N ASN A 43 16.78 -7.76 7.28
CA ASN A 43 17.40 -8.18 6.03
C ASN A 43 16.41 -9.12 5.35
N PHE A 44 15.99 -8.79 4.13
CA PHE A 44 15.02 -9.57 3.38
C PHE A 44 15.20 -9.33 1.90
N THR A 45 14.76 -10.31 1.11
CA THR A 45 14.88 -10.27 -0.34
C THR A 45 13.51 -10.05 -0.95
N VAL A 46 13.42 -9.09 -1.88
CA VAL A 46 12.23 -8.84 -2.69
C VAL A 46 12.44 -9.49 -4.05
N ASN A 47 11.46 -10.30 -4.46
CA ASN A 47 11.44 -10.98 -5.74
C ASN A 47 10.36 -10.39 -6.63
N PHE A 48 10.68 -10.17 -7.90
CA PHE A 48 9.74 -9.73 -8.93
C PHE A 48 10.10 -10.41 -10.24
N GLY A 49 9.24 -11.34 -10.70
CA GLY A 49 9.57 -12.20 -11.84
C GLY A 49 10.86 -12.99 -11.58
N SER A 50 11.84 -12.86 -12.47
CA SER A 50 13.18 -13.46 -12.32
C SER A 50 14.17 -12.60 -11.54
N THR A 51 13.80 -11.38 -11.17
CA THR A 51 14.67 -10.47 -10.43
C THR A 51 14.53 -10.70 -8.92
N SER A 52 15.67 -10.78 -8.23
CA SER A 52 15.74 -10.94 -6.78
C SER A 52 16.77 -9.97 -6.20
N VAL A 53 16.34 -9.12 -5.26
CA VAL A 53 17.17 -8.05 -4.70
C VAL A 53 17.00 -7.95 -3.19
N ASN A 54 18.11 -7.85 -2.46
CA ASN A 54 18.06 -7.56 -1.03
C ASN A 54 17.63 -6.11 -0.79
N ALA A 55 16.63 -5.94 0.08
CA ALA A 55 16.24 -4.62 0.55
C ALA A 55 17.32 -4.08 1.50
N ALA A 56 17.67 -2.82 1.33
CA ALA A 56 18.63 -2.13 2.18
C ALA A 56 17.94 -0.98 2.92
N LEU A 57 18.34 -0.75 4.17
CA LEU A 57 17.92 0.42 4.92
C LEU A 57 18.43 1.68 4.21
N PHE A 58 17.53 2.60 3.85
CA PHE A 58 17.87 3.82 3.13
C PHE A 58 18.65 4.80 4.01
N SER A 59 18.20 4.97 5.25
CA SER A 59 18.77 5.90 6.23
C SER A 59 18.54 5.37 7.63
N SER A 60 19.49 5.64 8.54
CA SER A 60 19.32 5.40 9.97
C SER A 60 18.36 6.38 10.64
N THR A 61 18.06 7.51 9.98
CA THR A 61 17.10 8.50 10.47
C THR A 61 15.70 8.08 10.06
N VAL A 62 14.82 7.91 11.02
CA VAL A 62 13.39 7.59 10.77
C VAL A 62 12.72 8.67 9.94
N TRP A 63 11.93 8.27 8.94
CA TRP A 63 11.04 9.18 8.24
C TRP A 63 9.83 9.53 9.12
N ASN A 64 9.85 10.71 9.75
CA ASN A 64 8.86 11.15 10.73
C ASN A 64 8.18 12.49 10.40
N SER A 65 8.50 13.10 9.26
CA SER A 65 7.84 14.33 8.80
C SER A 65 7.96 14.53 7.29
N GLY A 66 7.14 15.44 6.75
CA GLY A 66 7.22 15.87 5.36
C GLY A 66 6.75 14.84 4.33
N LYS A 67 7.20 15.03 3.08
CA LYS A 67 6.89 14.19 1.93
C LYS A 67 8.02 13.20 1.66
N LEU A 68 7.68 11.95 1.36
CA LEU A 68 8.65 10.87 1.14
C LEU A 68 9.69 11.26 0.08
N PHE A 69 9.22 11.62 -1.11
CA PHE A 69 10.11 11.85 -2.25
C PHE A 69 10.91 13.15 -2.10
N GLN A 70 10.26 14.25 -1.72
CA GLN A 70 10.89 15.58 -1.69
C GLN A 70 11.78 15.80 -0.46
N ASN A 71 11.32 15.41 0.73
CA ASN A 71 12.02 15.74 1.98
C ASN A 71 12.93 14.62 2.48
N TYR A 72 12.59 13.36 2.20
CA TYR A 72 13.28 12.22 2.80
C TYR A 72 14.19 11.49 1.81
N LEU A 73 13.68 11.09 0.64
CA LEU A 73 14.47 10.42 -0.39
C LEU A 73 15.27 11.38 -1.27
N ASN A 74 14.92 12.67 -1.27
CA ASN A 74 15.48 13.71 -2.13
C ASN A 74 15.41 13.36 -3.65
N ILE A 75 14.25 12.83 -4.08
CA ILE A 75 13.94 12.50 -5.47
C ILE A 75 12.76 13.38 -5.92
N PRO A 76 12.91 14.19 -6.99
CA PRO A 76 11.78 14.95 -7.54
C PRO A 76 10.74 14.03 -8.20
N LEU A 77 9.51 14.55 -8.29
CA LEU A 77 8.38 13.90 -8.95
C LEU A 77 8.22 14.47 -10.36
N ALA A 78 8.01 13.61 -11.37
CA ALA A 78 7.62 14.04 -12.71
C ALA A 78 6.16 14.52 -12.71
N GLY A 79 5.93 15.79 -12.37
CA GLY A 79 4.76 16.57 -12.79
C GLY A 79 3.33 16.08 -12.45
N GLY A 80 3.12 14.98 -11.72
CA GLY A 80 1.76 14.49 -11.45
C GLY A 80 1.60 13.32 -10.47
N GLY A 81 2.70 12.70 -9.99
CA GLY A 81 2.62 11.67 -8.96
C GLY A 81 2.11 12.22 -7.61
N PRO A 82 1.38 11.42 -6.81
CA PRO A 82 0.92 11.85 -5.50
C PRO A 82 2.10 12.27 -4.61
N PRO A 83 1.99 13.37 -3.85
CA PRO A 83 3.10 13.96 -3.09
C PRO A 83 3.64 13.08 -1.96
N ALA A 84 3.03 11.92 -1.69
CA ALA A 84 3.41 10.96 -0.66
C ALA A 84 3.71 11.59 0.72
N PRO A 85 2.78 12.38 1.31
CA PRO A 85 2.98 12.95 2.64
C PRO A 85 2.91 11.85 3.70
N LEU A 86 3.69 11.98 4.77
CA LEU A 86 3.74 10.99 5.86
C LEU A 86 2.35 10.66 6.45
N SER A 87 1.47 11.66 6.56
CA SER A 87 0.11 11.49 7.10
C SER A 87 -0.74 10.48 6.32
N ALA A 88 -0.49 10.33 5.01
CA ALA A 88 -1.16 9.36 4.17
C ALA A 88 -0.80 7.90 4.53
N PHE A 89 0.32 7.69 5.23
CA PHE A 89 0.78 6.38 5.68
C PHE A 89 0.44 6.18 7.16
N LEU A 90 0.71 7.19 8.00
CA LEU A 90 0.53 7.08 9.45
C LEU A 90 -0.91 6.78 9.88
N THR A 91 -1.91 7.39 9.23
CA THR A 91 -3.32 7.27 9.65
C THR A 91 -3.77 5.82 9.76
N GLY A 92 -3.41 4.98 8.77
CA GLY A 92 -3.74 3.56 8.82
C GLY A 92 -2.86 2.80 9.82
N THR A 93 -1.57 3.09 9.84
CA THR A 93 -0.60 2.37 10.67
C THR A 93 -0.86 2.56 12.16
N THR A 94 -1.29 3.75 12.59
CA THR A 94 -1.60 4.03 14.00
C THR A 94 -2.79 3.24 14.53
N ILE A 95 -3.66 2.72 13.65
CA ILE A 95 -4.77 1.82 14.05
C ILE A 95 -4.22 0.45 14.45
N LEU A 96 -3.21 -0.06 13.72
CA LEU A 96 -2.62 -1.37 13.96
C LEU A 96 -1.46 -1.33 14.97
N GLN A 97 -0.71 -0.23 14.98
CA GLN A 97 0.41 0.02 15.87
C GLN A 97 0.32 1.43 16.47
N PRO A 98 -0.38 1.56 17.61
CA PRO A 98 -0.44 2.79 18.36
C PRO A 98 0.95 3.33 18.67
N ASN A 99 1.10 4.66 18.70
CA ASN A 99 2.36 5.37 18.96
C ASN A 99 3.39 5.36 17.82
N THR A 100 3.06 4.81 16.64
CA THR A 100 3.92 4.96 15.46
C THR A 100 4.08 6.44 15.09
N MET A 101 5.30 6.95 15.12
CA MET A 101 5.63 8.35 14.78
C MET A 101 6.28 8.51 13.41
N GLY A 102 6.64 7.39 12.77
CA GLY A 102 7.33 7.39 11.49
C GLY A 102 7.74 5.99 11.07
N TYR A 103 8.62 5.92 10.07
CA TYR A 103 9.05 4.66 9.47
C TYR A 103 10.56 4.57 9.30
N ASN A 104 11.10 3.39 9.56
CA ASN A 104 12.37 2.95 8.99
C ASN A 104 12.10 2.53 7.54
N VAL A 105 12.81 3.16 6.59
CA VAL A 105 12.55 2.98 5.17
C VAL A 105 13.60 2.06 4.57
N TYR A 106 13.15 0.93 4.05
CA TYR A 106 13.95 -0.01 3.28
C TYR A 106 13.62 0.12 1.81
N LEU A 107 14.63 0.06 0.95
CA LEU A 107 14.48 0.11 -0.50
C LEU A 107 15.03 -1.17 -1.11
N ALA A 108 14.21 -1.82 -1.93
CA ALA A 108 14.66 -2.85 -2.85
C ALA A 108 14.62 -2.28 -4.28
N ASN A 109 15.80 -2.15 -4.89
CA ASN A 109 15.92 -1.62 -6.25
C ASN A 109 15.92 -2.76 -7.26
N LEU A 110 14.78 -3.01 -7.90
CA LEU A 110 14.60 -4.13 -8.83
C LEU A 110 15.20 -3.85 -10.21
N GLY A 111 15.72 -2.65 -10.45
CA GLY A 111 16.32 -2.31 -11.75
C GLY A 111 15.27 -2.17 -12.85
N ASN A 112 15.73 -2.29 -14.09
CA ASN A 112 14.85 -2.31 -15.25
C ASN A 112 13.97 -3.56 -15.20
N VAL A 113 12.66 -3.34 -15.20
CA VAL A 113 11.68 -4.43 -15.24
C VAL A 113 10.70 -4.19 -16.36
N THR A 114 10.46 -5.22 -17.14
CA THR A 114 9.38 -5.24 -18.12
C THR A 114 8.15 -5.79 -17.45
N PHE A 115 7.07 -5.00 -17.44
CA PHE A 115 5.80 -5.48 -16.91
C PHE A 115 5.20 -6.50 -17.88
N PRO A 116 4.94 -7.76 -17.45
CA PRO A 116 4.20 -8.69 -18.28
C PRO A 116 2.84 -8.12 -18.71
N THR A 117 2.27 -8.65 -19.79
CA THR A 117 0.97 -8.23 -20.33
C THR A 117 -0.21 -8.50 -19.40
N SER A 118 0.01 -9.23 -18.29
CA SER A 118 -0.98 -9.42 -17.23
C SER A 118 -1.19 -8.12 -16.46
N SER A 119 -2.45 -7.79 -16.13
CA SER A 119 -2.76 -6.57 -15.37
C SER A 119 -2.26 -6.60 -13.93
N GLN A 120 -1.97 -7.78 -13.35
CA GLN A 120 -1.58 -7.97 -11.97
C GLN A 120 -0.18 -8.60 -11.85
N PHE A 121 0.60 -8.12 -10.88
CA PHE A 121 1.94 -8.58 -10.57
C PHE A 121 2.04 -8.89 -9.08
N THR A 122 2.80 -9.91 -8.71
CA THR A 122 3.00 -10.29 -7.30
C THR A 122 4.47 -10.14 -6.94
N PHE A 123 4.76 -9.60 -5.76
CA PHE A 123 6.08 -9.58 -5.18
C PHE A 123 6.23 -10.73 -4.21
N GLY A 124 7.32 -11.50 -4.36
CA GLY A 124 7.73 -12.48 -3.38
C GLY A 124 8.63 -11.83 -2.33
N LEU A 125 8.50 -12.23 -1.07
CA LEU A 125 9.38 -11.81 0.01
C LEU A 125 10.07 -13.08 0.55
N ASN A 126 11.40 -13.05 0.69
CA ASN A 126 12.20 -14.17 1.20
C ASN A 126 13.16 -13.71 2.30
N ASN A 127 13.69 -14.69 3.04
CA ASN A 127 14.71 -14.49 4.07
C ASN A 127 14.30 -13.57 5.22
N PHE A 128 13.02 -13.57 5.59
CA PHE A 128 12.48 -12.73 6.66
C PHE A 128 11.54 -13.53 7.56
N ASN A 129 11.50 -13.16 8.85
CA ASN A 129 10.70 -13.86 9.86
C ASN A 129 9.37 -13.14 10.15
N GLY A 130 8.85 -12.43 9.14
CA GLY A 130 7.69 -11.56 9.23
C GLY A 130 8.03 -10.09 9.45
N PHE A 131 7.14 -9.22 8.96
CA PHE A 131 7.14 -7.80 9.20
C PHE A 131 6.30 -7.46 10.43
N PRO A 132 6.65 -6.39 11.17
CA PRO A 132 5.73 -5.84 12.14
C PRO A 132 4.42 -5.39 11.46
N MET A 133 3.30 -5.58 12.14
CA MET A 133 2.02 -5.04 11.69
C MET A 133 2.12 -3.53 11.44
N GLY A 134 1.37 -3.02 10.49
CA GLY A 134 1.48 -1.62 10.11
C GLY A 134 2.65 -1.32 9.15
N THR A 135 3.42 -2.33 8.74
CA THR A 135 4.39 -2.17 7.65
C THR A 135 3.67 -1.85 6.36
N VAL A 136 4.14 -0.81 5.68
CA VAL A 136 3.55 -0.33 4.41
C VAL A 136 4.49 -0.66 3.25
N PHE A 137 3.91 -1.19 2.18
CA PHE A 137 4.61 -1.47 0.93
C PHE A 137 4.19 -0.46 -0.11
N TYR A 138 5.17 0.18 -0.74
CA TYR A 138 4.95 1.26 -1.67
C TYR A 138 5.91 1.15 -2.84
N PRO A 139 5.50 0.57 -3.97
CA PRO A 139 6.33 0.55 -5.17
C PRO A 139 6.14 1.81 -6.01
N TRP A 140 7.24 2.24 -6.64
CA TRP A 140 7.28 3.33 -7.61
C TRP A 140 8.35 3.07 -8.68
N ALA A 141 8.13 3.66 -9.85
CA ALA A 141 9.06 3.63 -10.97
C ALA A 141 9.82 4.96 -11.07
N THR A 142 11.10 4.89 -11.39
CA THR A 142 11.95 6.05 -11.66
C THR A 142 12.51 6.00 -13.08
N ASN A 143 13.08 7.11 -13.54
CA ASN A 143 13.97 7.11 -14.70
C ASN A 143 15.22 6.24 -14.44
N ALA A 144 15.99 5.95 -15.50
CA ALA A 144 17.19 5.10 -15.42
C ALA A 144 18.22 5.61 -14.38
N GLY A 145 18.34 6.93 -14.23
CA GLY A 145 19.25 7.55 -13.27
C GLY A 145 18.73 7.64 -11.84
N ARG A 146 17.48 7.19 -11.56
CA ARG A 146 16.82 7.29 -10.24
C ARG A 146 16.68 8.73 -9.72
N THR A 147 16.76 9.69 -10.63
CA THR A 147 16.69 11.13 -10.33
C THR A 147 15.28 11.68 -10.46
N LEU A 148 14.32 10.91 -10.95
CA LEU A 148 12.95 11.36 -11.16
C LEU A 148 11.97 10.21 -11.00
N VAL A 149 10.94 10.38 -10.17
CA VAL A 149 9.82 9.43 -10.08
C VAL A 149 8.89 9.65 -11.26
N LEU A 150 8.68 8.60 -12.05
CA LEU A 150 7.82 8.61 -13.23
C LEU A 150 6.39 8.17 -12.87
N GLU A 151 6.28 7.09 -12.11
CA GLU A 151 5.01 6.53 -11.67
C GLU A 151 5.13 6.02 -10.25
N SER A 152 3.99 5.98 -9.54
CA SER A 152 3.92 5.38 -8.22
C SER A 152 2.55 4.79 -8.02
N THR A 153 2.45 3.76 -7.17
CA THR A 153 1.14 3.24 -6.80
C THR A 153 0.29 4.33 -6.14
N PRO A 154 -1.04 4.34 -6.38
CA PRO A 154 -1.92 5.23 -5.65
C PRO A 154 -1.83 5.01 -4.14
N GLN A 155 -2.00 6.08 -3.37
CA GLN A 155 -2.04 5.98 -1.91
C GLN A 155 -3.33 5.32 -1.39
N SER A 156 -4.30 5.05 -2.27
CA SER A 156 -5.50 4.24 -2.02
C SER A 156 -5.20 2.74 -2.10
N SER A 157 -5.97 1.91 -1.39
CA SER A 157 -5.82 0.49 -1.05
C SER A 157 -5.61 -0.55 -2.19
N ALA A 158 -4.69 -0.33 -3.13
CA ALA A 158 -4.53 -1.16 -4.33
C ALA A 158 -3.33 -2.14 -4.32
N ALA A 159 -2.65 -2.33 -3.18
CA ALA A 159 -1.33 -3.01 -3.12
C ALA A 159 -1.30 -4.30 -2.27
N VAL A 160 -2.42 -4.71 -1.66
CA VAL A 160 -2.49 -5.88 -0.77
C VAL A 160 -3.35 -6.94 -1.43
N VAL A 161 -2.75 -8.09 -1.72
CA VAL A 161 -3.44 -9.33 -2.10
C VAL A 161 -3.55 -10.18 -0.82
N ASP A 162 -4.16 -9.62 0.22
CA ASP A 162 -4.76 -10.47 1.24
C ASP A 162 -6.00 -11.01 0.55
N THR A 163 -6.00 -12.32 0.26
CA THR A 163 -7.24 -13.03 -0.01
C THR A 163 -8.27 -12.54 1.01
N PRO A 164 -9.40 -11.98 0.58
CA PRO A 164 -10.38 -11.46 1.51
C PRO A 164 -10.71 -12.58 2.50
N PRO A 165 -10.84 -12.29 3.81
CA PRO A 165 -11.38 -13.29 4.71
C PRO A 165 -12.72 -13.73 4.10
N THR A 166 -12.86 -15.04 3.87
CA THR A 166 -14.09 -15.66 3.34
C THR A 166 -15.27 -15.54 4.32
N THR A 167 -15.14 -14.72 5.37
CA THR A 167 -16.27 -14.28 6.16
C THR A 167 -16.99 -13.23 5.34
N PRO A 168 -18.19 -13.51 4.78
CA PRO A 168 -19.01 -12.46 4.20
C PRO A 168 -19.10 -11.34 5.22
N VAL A 169 -18.62 -10.16 4.85
CA VAL A 169 -18.85 -8.94 5.63
C VAL A 169 -20.35 -8.90 5.85
N PRO A 170 -20.85 -8.94 7.10
CA PRO A 170 -22.27 -8.80 7.34
C PRO A 170 -22.69 -7.50 6.68
N GLU A 171 -23.55 -7.61 5.65
CA GLU A 171 -24.06 -6.44 4.95
C GLU A 171 -24.53 -5.46 6.02
N PRO A 172 -24.02 -4.21 6.04
CA PRO A 172 -24.26 -3.32 7.15
C PRO A 172 -25.77 -3.21 7.36
N GLY A 173 -26.23 -3.47 8.58
CA GLY A 173 -27.65 -3.51 8.95
C GLY A 173 -28.44 -2.25 8.59
N THR A 174 -27.75 -1.20 8.10
CA THR A 174 -28.32 -0.03 7.44
C THR A 174 -29.15 -0.37 6.21
N LEU A 175 -28.82 -1.38 5.40
CA LEU A 175 -29.65 -1.80 4.27
C LEU A 175 -30.95 -2.47 4.74
N ALA A 176 -30.86 -3.31 5.77
CA ALA A 176 -32.04 -3.92 6.39
C ALA A 176 -32.92 -2.86 7.10
N LEU A 177 -32.31 -1.89 7.80
CA LEU A 177 -33.01 -0.79 8.46
C LEU A 177 -33.66 0.15 7.42
N PHE A 178 -32.98 0.40 6.30
CA PHE A 178 -33.50 1.21 5.21
C PHE A 178 -34.69 0.51 4.52
N GLY A 179 -34.57 -0.80 4.26
CA GLY A 179 -35.64 -1.61 3.68
C GLY A 179 -36.87 -1.70 4.61
N THR A 180 -36.66 -1.95 5.89
CA THR A 180 -37.75 -1.99 6.89
C THR A 180 -38.39 -0.62 7.10
N GLY A 181 -37.61 0.47 7.04
CA GLY A 181 -38.11 1.84 7.07
C GLY A 181 -39.02 2.17 5.88
N LEU A 182 -38.63 1.79 4.66
CA LEU A 182 -39.44 1.97 3.45
C LEU A 182 -40.74 1.16 3.50
N LEU A 183 -40.68 -0.10 3.94
CA LEU A 183 -41.88 -0.93 4.11
C LEU A 183 -42.83 -0.38 5.18
N GLY A 184 -42.29 0.13 6.28
CA GLY A 184 -43.05 0.83 7.32
C GLY A 184 -43.76 2.08 6.78
N LEU A 185 -43.06 2.89 5.99
CA LEU A 185 -43.62 4.10 5.37
C LEU A 185 -44.71 3.76 4.35
N ALA A 186 -44.47 2.76 3.48
CA ALA A 186 -45.46 2.28 2.52
C ALA A 186 -46.73 1.76 3.21
N GLY A 187 -46.58 1.09 4.35
CA GLY A 187 -47.71 0.64 5.20
C GLY A 187 -48.54 1.82 5.73
N LEU A 188 -47.89 2.89 6.21
CA LEU A 188 -48.57 4.08 6.71
C LEU A 188 -49.31 4.83 5.59
N VAL A 189 -48.70 4.98 4.41
CA VAL A 189 -49.31 5.62 3.24
C VAL A 189 -50.56 4.84 2.79
N ARG A 190 -50.47 3.51 2.69
CA ARG A 190 -51.61 2.66 2.31
C ARG A 190 -52.80 2.79 3.27
N ARG A 191 -52.54 3.00 4.57
CA ARG A 191 -53.59 3.17 5.58
C ARG A 191 -54.32 4.51 5.44
N ARG A 192 -53.64 5.56 4.96
CA ARG A 192 -54.26 6.89 4.72
C ARG A 192 -55.10 6.96 3.46
N VAL A 193 -54.72 6.23 2.40
CA VAL A 193 -55.43 6.27 1.11
C VAL A 193 -56.73 5.43 1.10
N ARG A 194 -56.91 4.52 2.07
CA ARG A 194 -58.10 3.66 2.20
C ARG A 194 -59.16 4.17 3.19
N LYS A 195 -58.97 5.37 3.74
CA LYS A 195 -60.02 6.13 4.44
C LYS A 195 -60.47 7.25 3.52
#